data_AF-A0A9R1R848-F1
#
_entry.id   AF-A0A9R1R848-F1
#
_cell.length_a   1.000
_cell.length_b   1.000
_cell.length_c   1.000
_cell.angle_alpha   90.00
_cell.angle_beta   90.00
_cell.angle_gamma   90.00
#
_symmetry.space_group_name_H-M   'P 1'
#
loop_
_entity.id
_entity.type
_entity.pdbx_description
1 polymer ?
#
loop_
_entity_poly.entity_id
_entity_poly.type
_entity_poly.pdbx_seq_one_letter_code
_entity_poly.pdbx_strand_id
1 'polypeptide(L)'
;METDSPRSPEAEIGHRVEDLWEVAQPQLSPSEKLNSCFEDIPVAAFPRTHPSQVIEIPSDASLADTVETLSKNKILSAPIRNVDAPEDATWIDKYIGIVEFAGIAMWLLHQSDASGNGTAGSAVGSPVVNLASRLGSFTFRRTSSGRVETTTDSESDEAASVGGSFFETLTSSEFYKNTKVGDISGSFRWAPFLALQTSDTFLTMLLLLSKYRMKSLPVVDMGGNQIENIITQSSVVHMLAECVGLSWFESWGTKKLCELGLPLMKPYRLVKVNEDQPVLKAFQLMREKGVGGVPVMDTNGTKAIGNISIRDVQYLLSAPKIYKQYRQSQPRISLPRSGTISRSSTKRRRCCTT
;
A
#
# COMPACT_ATOMS: atom_id res chain seq x y z
N MET A 1 32.67 18.85 -25.36
CA MET A 1 32.09 17.93 -24.36
C MET A 1 30.61 17.92 -24.62
N GLU A 2 30.11 16.87 -25.26
CA GLU A 2 28.67 16.69 -25.49
C GLU A 2 28.02 16.48 -24.13
N THR A 3 27.21 17.44 -23.69
CA THR A 3 26.28 17.25 -22.57
C THR A 3 25.22 16.28 -23.05
N ASP A 4 25.38 15.01 -22.69
CA ASP A 4 24.41 13.94 -22.95
C ASP A 4 23.07 14.40 -22.34
N SER A 5 22.09 14.71 -23.19
CA SER A 5 20.78 15.17 -22.70
C SER A 5 20.12 14.06 -21.86
N PRO A 6 19.39 14.38 -20.78
CA PRO A 6 18.77 13.36 -19.94
C PRO A 6 17.90 12.43 -20.77
N ARG A 7 18.11 11.11 -20.64
CA ARG A 7 17.40 10.09 -21.44
C ARG A 7 15.91 9.96 -21.06
N SER A 8 15.51 10.49 -19.90
CA SER A 8 14.16 10.47 -19.35
C SER A 8 13.86 11.78 -18.59
N PRO A 9 12.60 12.25 -18.51
CA PRO A 9 12.21 13.39 -17.68
C PRO A 9 12.59 13.22 -16.21
N GLU A 10 12.58 11.99 -15.71
CA GLU A 10 12.98 11.64 -14.35
C GLU A 10 14.48 11.90 -14.09
N ALA A 11 15.35 11.63 -15.07
CA ALA A 11 16.79 11.83 -14.93
C ALA A 11 17.18 13.31 -14.78
N GLU A 12 16.37 14.24 -15.30
CA GLU A 12 16.62 15.68 -15.19
C GLU A 12 16.73 16.14 -13.73
N ILE A 13 15.91 15.56 -12.84
CA ILE A 13 15.98 15.88 -11.40
C ILE A 13 17.32 15.47 -10.81
N GLY A 14 17.80 14.27 -11.16
CA GLY A 14 19.09 13.78 -10.70
C GLY A 14 20.23 14.72 -11.06
N HIS A 15 20.24 15.19 -12.31
CA HIS A 15 21.24 16.15 -12.79
C HIS A 15 21.13 17.52 -12.10
N ARG A 16 19.91 18.02 -11.86
CA ARG A 16 19.71 19.26 -11.08
C ARG A 16 20.25 19.14 -9.66
N VAL A 17 20.09 17.98 -9.02
CA VAL A 17 20.68 17.71 -7.70
C VAL A 17 22.21 17.67 -7.79
N GLU A 18 22.78 17.09 -8.85
CA GLU A 18 24.23 17.07 -9.07
C GLU A 18 24.81 18.49 -9.21
N ASP A 19 24.18 19.35 -10.01
CA ASP A 19 24.60 20.75 -10.18
C ASP A 19 24.60 21.50 -8.84
N LEU A 20 23.54 21.33 -8.03
CA LEU A 20 23.44 21.91 -6.70
C LEU A 20 24.47 21.28 -5.73
N TRP A 21 24.73 19.99 -5.87
CA TRP A 21 25.69 19.26 -5.07
C TRP A 21 27.12 19.73 -5.31
N GLU A 22 27.50 20.08 -6.54
CA GLU A 22 28.85 20.59 -6.84
C GLU A 22 29.13 21.95 -6.17
N VAL A 23 28.12 22.82 -6.11
CA VAL A 23 28.26 24.19 -5.57
C VAL A 23 27.97 24.31 -4.07
N ALA A 24 27.30 23.33 -3.48
CA ALA A 24 26.89 23.38 -2.08
C ALA A 24 28.08 23.33 -1.10
N GLN A 25 27.93 24.08 0.01
CA GLN A 25 29.00 24.42 0.94
C GLN A 25 29.75 23.19 1.51
N PRO A 26 31.11 23.20 1.53
CA PRO A 26 31.91 22.06 2.01
C PRO A 26 31.74 21.71 3.50
N GLN A 27 31.29 22.65 4.32
CA GLN A 27 31.12 22.48 5.77
C GLN A 27 29.91 21.65 6.20
N LEU A 28 28.99 21.33 5.28
CA LEU A 28 27.81 20.52 5.59
C LEU A 28 28.15 19.03 5.61
N SER A 29 27.50 18.26 6.49
CA SER A 29 27.52 16.80 6.37
C SER A 29 26.84 16.37 5.06
N PRO A 30 27.14 15.17 4.52
CA PRO A 30 26.50 14.70 3.29
C PRO A 30 24.97 14.72 3.32
N SER A 31 24.36 14.41 4.48
CA SER A 31 22.90 14.44 4.64
C SER A 31 22.33 15.86 4.67
N GLU A 32 23.01 16.81 5.32
CA GLU A 32 22.59 18.22 5.33
C GLU A 32 22.73 18.84 3.94
N LYS A 33 23.80 18.48 3.22
CA LYS A 33 24.02 18.90 1.84
C LYS A 33 22.92 18.39 0.91
N LEU A 34 22.53 17.11 1.00
CA LEU A 34 21.41 16.56 0.23
C LEU A 34 20.09 17.25 0.58
N ASN A 35 19.81 17.47 1.88
CA ASN A 35 18.60 18.17 2.29
C ASN A 35 18.56 19.59 1.71
N SER A 36 19.68 20.31 1.69
CA SER A 36 19.76 21.62 1.04
C SER A 36 19.46 21.53 -0.45
N CYS A 37 20.08 20.59 -1.19
CA CYS A 37 19.81 20.44 -2.62
C CYS A 37 18.34 20.10 -2.90
N PHE A 38 17.71 19.25 -2.09
CA PHE A 38 16.29 18.90 -2.25
C PHE A 38 15.35 20.04 -1.84
N GLU A 39 15.78 20.95 -0.96
CA GLU A 39 14.99 22.14 -0.60
C GLU A 39 14.91 23.13 -1.77
N ASP A 40 15.97 23.23 -2.58
CA ASP A 40 16.06 24.16 -3.72
C ASP A 40 15.36 23.67 -5.00
N ILE A 41 14.79 22.46 -5.00
CA ILE A 41 14.06 21.90 -6.15
C ILE A 41 12.56 21.94 -5.86
N PRO A 42 11.72 22.57 -6.70
CA PRO A 42 10.28 22.58 -6.52
C PRO A 42 9.65 21.25 -6.96
N VAL A 43 8.51 20.89 -6.37
CA VAL A 43 7.69 19.73 -6.74
C VAL A 43 7.25 19.79 -8.21
N ALA A 44 7.06 20.99 -8.76
CA ALA A 44 6.77 21.19 -10.18
C ALA A 44 7.82 20.58 -11.13
N ALA A 45 9.05 20.35 -10.66
CA ALA A 45 10.08 19.68 -11.43
C ALA A 45 9.84 18.16 -11.57
N PHE A 46 8.98 17.58 -10.73
CA PHE A 46 8.65 16.16 -10.81
C PHE A 46 7.87 15.83 -12.09
N PRO A 47 8.28 14.79 -12.84
CA PRO A 47 7.60 14.42 -14.07
C PRO A 47 6.10 14.27 -13.86
N ARG A 48 5.35 14.95 -14.73
CA ARG A 48 3.90 14.76 -14.81
C ARG A 48 3.65 13.37 -15.36
N THR A 49 2.83 12.60 -14.67
CA THR A 49 2.27 11.40 -15.27
C THR A 49 1.45 11.80 -16.51
N HIS A 50 1.41 10.95 -17.55
CA HIS A 50 0.69 11.25 -18.79
C HIS A 50 -0.72 11.82 -18.51
N PRO A 51 -1.27 12.73 -19.35
CA PRO A 51 -2.49 13.49 -19.10
C PRO A 51 -3.79 12.65 -19.08
N SER A 52 -3.73 11.34 -18.80
CA SER A 52 -4.90 10.60 -18.36
C SER A 52 -5.37 11.21 -17.05
N GLN A 53 -6.48 11.94 -17.13
CA GLN A 53 -7.24 12.53 -16.04
C GLN A 53 -7.11 11.69 -14.77
N VAL A 54 -6.69 12.33 -13.67
CA VAL A 54 -6.65 11.71 -12.35
C VAL A 54 -8.03 11.09 -12.07
N ILE A 55 -8.05 9.80 -11.79
CA ILE A 55 -9.30 9.09 -11.51
C ILE A 55 -9.73 9.45 -10.11
N GLU A 56 -10.91 10.07 -10.01
CA GLU A 56 -11.54 10.47 -8.76
C GLU A 56 -12.71 9.55 -8.44
N ILE A 57 -12.93 9.30 -7.15
CA ILE A 57 -14.09 8.55 -6.66
C ILE A 57 -15.05 9.54 -6.00
N PRO A 58 -16.32 9.62 -6.42
CA PRO A 58 -17.27 10.50 -5.75
C PRO A 58 -17.58 9.97 -4.34
N SER A 59 -17.78 10.87 -3.38
CA SER A 59 -17.98 10.52 -1.96
C SER A 59 -19.21 9.66 -1.70
N ASP A 60 -20.19 9.67 -2.60
CA ASP A 60 -21.40 8.85 -2.55
C ASP A 60 -21.29 7.48 -3.26
N ALA A 61 -20.15 7.19 -3.91
CA ALA A 61 -19.90 5.87 -4.49
C ALA A 61 -19.87 4.80 -3.39
N SER A 62 -20.42 3.64 -3.71
CA SER A 62 -20.33 2.48 -2.81
C SER A 62 -18.89 1.95 -2.72
N LEU A 63 -18.58 1.18 -1.66
CA LEU A 63 -17.31 0.46 -1.58
C LEU A 63 -17.14 -0.53 -2.74
N ALA A 64 -18.23 -1.14 -3.21
CA ALA A 64 -18.22 -2.05 -4.35
C ALA A 64 -17.80 -1.34 -5.63
N ASP A 65 -18.44 -0.22 -5.97
CA ASP A 65 -18.13 0.58 -7.16
C ASP A 65 -16.72 1.16 -7.08
N THR A 66 -16.29 1.57 -5.88
CA THR A 66 -14.94 2.06 -5.63
C THR A 66 -13.89 0.98 -5.93
N VAL A 67 -14.06 -0.23 -5.37
CA VAL A 67 -13.15 -1.37 -5.61
C VAL A 67 -13.12 -1.75 -7.09
N GLU A 68 -14.28 -1.76 -7.74
CA GLU A 68 -14.38 -2.04 -9.17
C GLU A 68 -13.64 -0.98 -10.00
N THR A 69 -13.82 0.30 -9.68
CA THR A 69 -13.14 1.42 -10.36
C THR A 69 -11.64 1.35 -10.20
N LEU A 70 -11.13 1.13 -8.98
CA LEU A 70 -9.70 0.98 -8.73
C LEU A 70 -9.12 -0.21 -9.51
N SER A 71 -9.84 -1.34 -9.52
CA SER A 71 -9.42 -2.58 -10.21
C SER A 71 -9.37 -2.42 -11.73
N LYS A 72 -10.45 -1.89 -12.34
CA LYS A 72 -10.55 -1.67 -13.80
C LYS A 72 -9.44 -0.75 -14.30
N ASN A 73 -9.10 0.27 -13.53
CA ASN A 73 -8.07 1.23 -13.87
C ASN A 73 -6.66 0.81 -13.42
N LYS A 74 -6.51 -0.35 -12.76
CA LYS A 74 -5.24 -0.89 -12.27
C LYS A 74 -4.50 0.06 -11.33
N ILE A 75 -5.23 0.82 -10.52
CA ILE A 75 -4.70 1.75 -9.53
C ILE A 75 -4.98 1.25 -8.12
N LEU A 76 -4.12 1.59 -7.16
CA LEU A 76 -4.25 1.11 -5.77
C LEU A 76 -4.99 2.08 -4.85
N SER A 77 -5.12 3.34 -5.29
CA SER A 77 -5.69 4.45 -4.53
C SER A 77 -6.21 5.52 -5.46
N ALA A 78 -7.19 6.30 -4.99
CA ALA A 78 -7.75 7.43 -5.72
C ALA A 78 -8.21 8.54 -4.75
N PRO A 79 -8.15 9.82 -5.15
CA PRO A 79 -8.79 10.92 -4.43
C PRO A 79 -10.30 10.74 -4.31
N ILE A 80 -10.87 11.12 -3.18
CA ILE A 80 -12.31 11.12 -2.94
C ILE A 80 -12.84 12.53 -3.16
N ARG A 81 -13.66 12.73 -4.20
CA ARG A 81 -14.31 14.00 -4.52
C ARG A 81 -15.58 14.16 -3.69
N ASN A 82 -15.72 15.29 -3.02
CA ASN A 82 -16.94 15.70 -2.35
C ASN A 82 -18.03 16.00 -3.39
N VAL A 83 -19.12 15.25 -3.37
CA VAL A 83 -20.26 15.51 -4.29
C VAL A 83 -21.08 16.73 -3.88
N ASP A 84 -21.00 17.15 -2.62
CA ASP A 84 -21.74 18.29 -2.09
C ASP A 84 -20.96 19.62 -2.24
N ALA A 85 -19.71 19.56 -2.72
CA ALA A 85 -18.91 20.75 -2.94
C ALA A 85 -19.38 21.53 -4.20
N PRO A 86 -19.40 22.88 -4.16
CA PRO A 86 -19.65 23.71 -5.34
C PRO A 86 -18.73 23.39 -6.53
N GLU A 87 -19.18 23.65 -7.76
CA GLU A 87 -18.36 23.39 -8.96
C GLU A 87 -17.09 24.27 -9.03
N ASP A 88 -17.17 25.47 -8.49
CA ASP A 88 -16.08 26.45 -8.38
C ASP A 88 -15.27 26.31 -7.08
N ALA A 89 -15.56 25.29 -6.27
CA ALA A 89 -14.84 25.04 -5.04
C ALA A 89 -13.35 24.82 -5.28
N THR A 90 -12.55 25.35 -4.36
CA THR A 90 -11.10 25.07 -4.34
C THR A 90 -10.87 23.59 -4.05
N TRP A 91 -9.66 23.10 -4.34
CA TRP A 91 -9.30 21.70 -4.06
C TRP A 91 -9.52 21.31 -2.58
N ILE A 92 -9.46 22.25 -1.64
CA ILE A 92 -9.61 22.02 -0.20
C ILE A 92 -11.00 21.46 0.12
N ASP A 93 -12.04 22.07 -0.43
CA ASP A 93 -13.43 21.67 -0.19
C ASP A 93 -13.88 20.54 -1.12
N LYS A 94 -13.21 20.44 -2.28
CA LYS A 94 -13.52 19.46 -3.32
C LYS A 94 -13.03 18.06 -2.99
N TYR A 95 -11.96 17.89 -2.21
CA TYR A 95 -11.41 16.56 -1.88
C TYR A 95 -11.38 16.31 -0.38
N ILE A 96 -12.05 15.24 0.05
CA ILE A 96 -12.16 14.88 1.48
C ILE A 96 -11.09 13.88 1.95
N GLY A 97 -10.39 13.22 1.02
CA GLY A 97 -9.37 12.24 1.36
C GLY A 97 -8.91 11.42 0.16
N ILE A 98 -8.15 10.35 0.43
CA ILE A 98 -7.70 9.37 -0.54
C ILE A 98 -8.17 8.00 -0.08
N VAL A 99 -8.89 7.28 -0.95
CA VAL A 99 -9.29 5.90 -0.70
C VAL A 99 -8.22 4.95 -1.23
N GLU A 100 -7.96 3.86 -0.51
CA GLU A 100 -7.03 2.81 -0.91
C GLU A 100 -7.64 1.42 -0.71
N PHE A 101 -7.28 0.42 -1.52
CA PHE A 101 -7.66 -0.98 -1.29
C PHE A 101 -7.33 -1.45 0.13
N ALA A 102 -6.12 -1.13 0.59
CA ALA A 102 -5.66 -1.46 1.93
C ALA A 102 -6.53 -0.79 3.01
N GLY A 103 -6.94 0.46 2.80
CA GLY A 103 -7.80 1.19 3.72
C GLY A 103 -9.18 0.56 3.82
N ILE A 104 -9.82 0.27 2.68
CA ILE A 104 -11.13 -0.39 2.62
C ILE A 104 -11.08 -1.74 3.35
N ALA A 105 -10.12 -2.60 3.00
CA ALA A 105 -10.00 -3.92 3.61
C ALA A 105 -9.80 -3.85 5.13
N MET A 106 -8.92 -2.96 5.58
CA MET A 106 -8.63 -2.80 7.00
C MET A 106 -9.81 -2.25 7.79
N TRP A 107 -10.57 -1.34 7.18
CA TRP A 107 -11.82 -0.84 7.76
C TRP A 107 -12.85 -1.96 7.86
N LEU A 108 -13.03 -2.78 6.82
CA LEU A 108 -13.96 -3.92 6.85
C LEU A 108 -13.58 -4.94 7.92
N LEU A 109 -12.28 -5.26 8.07
CA LEU A 109 -11.77 -6.12 9.15
C LEU A 109 -11.98 -5.50 10.54
N HIS A 110 -11.93 -4.17 10.65
CA HIS A 110 -12.21 -3.48 11.91
C HIS A 110 -13.68 -3.63 12.33
N GLN A 111 -14.61 -3.49 11.38
CA GLN A 111 -16.05 -3.59 11.65
C GLN A 111 -16.46 -5.00 12.10
N SER A 112 -15.81 -6.05 11.58
CA SER A 112 -16.07 -7.43 12.00
C SER A 112 -15.62 -7.72 13.43
N ASP A 113 -14.50 -7.16 13.87
CA ASP A 113 -13.95 -7.39 15.22
C ASP A 113 -14.70 -6.61 16.31
N ALA A 114 -15.13 -5.38 16.03
CA ALA A 114 -15.85 -4.53 16.98
C ALA A 114 -17.19 -5.16 17.43
N SER A 115 -17.80 -5.97 16.56
CA SER A 115 -19.04 -6.69 16.87
C SER A 115 -18.82 -7.94 17.74
N GLY A 116 -17.60 -8.47 17.82
CA GLY A 116 -17.27 -9.65 18.63
C GLY A 116 -16.93 -9.36 20.10
N ASN A 117 -16.60 -8.10 20.44
CA ASN A 117 -16.10 -7.72 21.77
C ASN A 117 -17.10 -6.95 22.67
N GLY A 118 -18.38 -6.88 22.30
CA GLY A 118 -19.46 -6.51 23.23
C GLY A 118 -19.41 -5.10 23.83
N THR A 119 -18.56 -4.18 23.37
CA THR A 119 -18.59 -2.78 23.83
C THR A 119 -19.70 -2.01 23.13
N ALA A 120 -20.79 -1.84 23.89
CA ALA A 120 -22.06 -1.18 23.66
C ALA A 120 -22.14 -0.07 22.58
N GLY A 121 -23.19 -0.17 21.76
CA GLY A 121 -23.85 1.00 21.17
C GLY A 121 -24.19 0.92 19.67
N SER A 122 -24.91 -0.10 19.17
CA SER A 122 -25.86 0.07 18.06
C SER A 122 -26.66 -1.19 17.69
N ALA A 123 -27.98 -1.01 17.70
CA ALA A 123 -29.05 -1.75 17.01
C ALA A 123 -28.91 -3.28 16.83
N VAL A 124 -29.68 -4.02 17.62
CA VAL A 124 -30.20 -5.35 17.25
C VAL A 124 -30.80 -5.24 15.84
N GLY A 125 -30.22 -5.97 14.87
CA GLY A 125 -30.63 -5.94 13.46
C GLY A 125 -29.64 -5.29 12.49
N SER A 126 -28.48 -4.81 12.94
CA SER A 126 -27.46 -4.27 12.03
C SER A 126 -26.88 -5.35 11.09
N PRO A 127 -26.75 -5.09 9.77
CA PRO A 127 -26.10 -6.00 8.81
C PRO A 127 -24.71 -6.48 9.24
N VAL A 128 -24.01 -5.65 10.03
CA VAL A 128 -22.67 -5.92 10.58
C VAL A 128 -22.70 -7.00 11.66
N VAL A 129 -23.76 -7.04 12.47
CA VAL A 129 -23.97 -8.06 13.52
C VAL A 129 -24.25 -9.43 12.90
N ASN A 130 -24.97 -9.47 11.79
CA ASN A 130 -25.22 -10.71 11.02
C ASN A 130 -23.96 -11.21 10.29
N LEU A 131 -23.05 -10.31 9.93
CA LEU A 131 -21.75 -10.71 9.40
C LEU A 131 -20.87 -11.26 10.52
N ALA A 132 -20.77 -10.58 11.67
CA ALA A 132 -20.04 -11.03 12.85
C ALA A 132 -20.52 -12.38 13.41
N SER A 133 -21.84 -12.63 13.41
CA SER A 133 -22.39 -13.93 13.83
C SER A 133 -22.08 -15.07 12.85
N ARG A 134 -21.91 -14.75 11.55
CA ARG A 134 -21.45 -15.68 10.51
C ARG A 134 -19.93 -15.86 10.48
N LEU A 135 -19.16 -14.99 11.14
CA LEU A 135 -17.69 -15.03 11.15
C LEU A 135 -17.11 -16.15 12.03
N GLY A 136 -17.92 -16.76 12.91
CA GLY A 136 -17.40 -17.69 13.92
C GLY A 136 -16.53 -16.95 14.95
N SER A 137 -16.61 -17.39 16.19
CA SER A 137 -15.86 -16.81 17.31
C SER A 137 -14.35 -17.05 17.18
N PHE A 138 -13.64 -16.28 16.35
CA PHE A 138 -12.18 -16.17 16.43
C PHE A 138 -11.78 -15.09 17.45
N THR A 139 -12.25 -15.25 18.69
CA THR A 139 -11.78 -14.45 19.82
C THR A 139 -10.42 -14.98 20.27
N PHE A 140 -9.35 -14.20 20.08
CA PHE A 140 -8.13 -14.42 20.85
C PHE A 140 -8.44 -14.09 22.32
N ARG A 141 -8.59 -15.12 23.15
CA ARG A 141 -8.78 -14.93 24.60
C ARG A 141 -7.50 -14.33 25.19
N ARG A 142 -7.52 -13.01 25.42
CA ARG A 142 -6.43 -12.30 26.10
C ARG A 142 -6.51 -12.61 27.60
N THR A 143 -5.62 -13.47 28.10
CA THR A 143 -5.48 -13.62 29.56
C THR A 143 -4.70 -12.45 30.13
N SER A 144 -5.00 -12.08 31.37
CA SER A 144 -4.52 -10.90 32.10
C SER A 144 -3.00 -10.87 32.39
N SER A 145 -2.21 -11.75 31.78
CA SER A 145 -0.77 -11.91 32.06
C SER A 145 0.15 -11.60 30.86
N GLY A 146 -0.39 -11.23 29.69
CA GLY A 146 0.42 -10.73 28.57
C GLY A 146 1.39 -11.74 27.93
N ARG A 147 1.29 -13.03 28.25
CA ARG A 147 2.06 -14.12 27.63
C ARG A 147 1.21 -14.83 26.58
N VAL A 148 1.73 -14.93 25.36
CA VAL A 148 1.16 -15.77 24.29
C VAL A 148 1.77 -17.16 24.43
N GLU A 149 0.99 -18.12 24.93
CA GLU A 149 1.30 -19.54 24.81
C GLU A 149 0.42 -20.16 23.73
N THR A 150 1.08 -20.84 22.79
CA THR A 150 0.46 -21.76 21.84
C THR A 150 0.24 -23.08 22.56
N THR A 151 -0.92 -23.28 23.18
CA THR A 151 -1.37 -24.62 23.53
C THR A 151 -1.97 -25.26 22.29
N THR A 152 -1.33 -26.35 21.87
CA THR A 152 -1.81 -27.30 20.88
C THR A 152 -3.09 -27.95 21.39
N ASP A 153 -4.23 -27.36 21.09
CA ASP A 153 -5.49 -28.10 21.08
C ASP A 153 -5.92 -28.26 19.63
N SER A 154 -6.24 -29.51 19.30
CA SER A 154 -6.53 -30.04 17.97
C SER A 154 -7.68 -29.30 17.29
N GLU A 155 -7.39 -28.20 16.59
CA GLU A 155 -8.36 -27.49 15.77
C GLU A 155 -8.39 -28.08 14.36
N SER A 156 -9.51 -28.73 14.08
CA SER A 156 -9.88 -29.43 12.84
C SER A 156 -9.85 -28.56 11.58
N ASP A 157 -9.76 -29.25 10.42
CA ASP A 157 -9.76 -28.78 9.03
C ASP A 157 -10.78 -27.69 8.61
N GLU A 158 -11.66 -27.24 9.50
CA GLU A 158 -12.62 -26.16 9.23
C GLU A 158 -12.00 -24.76 9.19
N ALA A 159 -10.93 -24.50 9.97
CA ALA A 159 -10.35 -23.15 10.09
C ALA A 159 -9.73 -22.61 8.77
N ALA A 160 -9.22 -23.50 7.92
CA ALA A 160 -8.67 -23.14 6.60
C ALA A 160 -9.76 -22.77 5.58
N SER A 161 -10.99 -23.28 5.75
CA SER A 161 -12.14 -23.04 4.88
C SER A 161 -12.77 -21.65 5.09
N VAL A 162 -12.70 -21.11 6.31
CA VAL A 162 -13.48 -19.92 6.75
C VAL A 162 -12.93 -18.58 6.24
N GLY A 163 -11.61 -18.39 6.15
CA GLY A 163 -11.04 -17.11 5.69
C GLY A 163 -11.39 -16.76 4.24
N GLY A 164 -11.67 -17.78 3.45
CA GLY A 164 -12.06 -17.67 2.06
C GLY A 164 -13.55 -17.46 1.80
N SER A 165 -14.41 -17.96 2.69
CA SER A 165 -15.85 -17.69 2.69
C SER A 165 -16.15 -16.28 3.22
N PHE A 166 -15.27 -15.74 4.08
CA PHE A 166 -15.40 -14.40 4.63
C PHE A 166 -15.46 -13.32 3.53
N PHE A 167 -14.45 -13.21 2.66
CA PHE A 167 -14.45 -12.17 1.62
C PHE A 167 -15.55 -12.36 0.58
N GLU A 168 -15.97 -13.60 0.30
CA GLU A 168 -17.11 -13.89 -0.60
C GLU A 168 -18.44 -13.45 0.03
N THR A 169 -18.64 -13.72 1.32
CA THR A 169 -19.83 -13.30 2.08
C THR A 169 -19.86 -11.78 2.22
N LEU A 170 -18.71 -11.17 2.53
CA LEU A 170 -18.54 -9.73 2.69
C LEU A 170 -18.85 -8.99 1.39
N THR A 171 -18.23 -9.36 0.27
CA THR A 171 -18.44 -8.71 -1.03
C THR A 171 -19.86 -8.92 -1.58
N SER A 172 -20.56 -9.97 -1.12
CA SER A 172 -21.96 -10.21 -1.48
C SER A 172 -22.97 -9.45 -0.61
N SER A 173 -22.54 -8.96 0.56
CA SER A 173 -23.42 -8.32 1.56
C SER A 173 -23.98 -6.97 1.11
N GLU A 174 -25.19 -6.64 1.55
CA GLU A 174 -25.77 -5.30 1.35
C GLU A 174 -24.94 -4.21 2.05
N PHE A 175 -24.33 -4.55 3.19
CA PHE A 175 -23.43 -3.65 3.90
C PHE A 175 -22.29 -3.15 3.00
N TYR A 176 -21.58 -4.05 2.32
CA TYR A 176 -20.49 -3.68 1.42
C TYR A 176 -20.99 -2.91 0.19
N LYS A 177 -22.16 -3.27 -0.33
CA LYS A 177 -22.75 -2.63 -1.53
C LYS A 177 -23.36 -1.26 -1.28
N ASN A 178 -23.79 -0.97 -0.04
CA ASN A 178 -24.50 0.27 0.28
C ASN A 178 -23.66 1.25 1.11
N THR A 179 -22.57 0.80 1.74
CA THR A 179 -21.66 1.71 2.45
C THR A 179 -20.98 2.63 1.45
N LYS A 180 -21.05 3.95 1.68
CA LYS A 180 -20.42 4.93 0.81
C LYS A 180 -18.97 5.15 1.22
N VAL A 181 -18.13 5.49 0.25
CA VAL A 181 -16.71 5.79 0.53
C VAL A 181 -16.56 7.03 1.43
N GLY A 182 -17.46 8.00 1.31
CA GLY A 182 -17.52 9.18 2.16
C GLY A 182 -17.75 8.84 3.64
N ASP A 183 -18.58 7.83 3.93
CA ASP A 183 -18.90 7.41 5.31
C ASP A 183 -17.67 6.86 6.04
N ILE A 184 -16.76 6.25 5.29
CA ILE A 184 -15.53 5.69 5.85
C ILE A 184 -14.38 6.68 5.78
N SER A 185 -14.55 7.80 5.06
CA SER A 185 -13.58 8.87 4.96
C SER A 185 -13.30 9.50 6.33
N GLY A 186 -12.02 9.59 6.73
CA GLY A 186 -11.61 10.11 8.04
C GLY A 186 -11.84 9.17 9.24
N SER A 187 -12.55 8.05 9.07
CA SER A 187 -12.87 7.14 10.19
C SER A 187 -11.73 6.17 10.57
N PHE A 188 -10.73 5.96 9.71
CA PHE A 188 -9.64 5.01 9.98
C PHE A 188 -8.38 5.25 9.13
N ARG A 189 -7.24 5.57 9.78
CA ARG A 189 -5.90 5.77 9.14
C ARG A 189 -5.81 6.78 7.98
N TRP A 190 -6.91 7.39 7.58
CA TRP A 190 -6.94 8.41 6.55
C TRP A 190 -6.79 9.76 7.23
N ALA A 191 -5.59 10.34 7.07
CA ALA A 191 -5.36 11.73 7.39
C ALA A 191 -6.28 12.62 6.52
N PRO A 192 -6.58 13.86 6.95
CA PRO A 192 -7.20 14.85 6.07
C PRO A 192 -6.45 14.91 4.73
N PHE A 193 -7.18 15.26 3.67
CA PHE A 193 -6.60 15.37 2.34
C PHE A 193 -5.39 16.33 2.36
N LEU A 194 -4.19 15.76 2.20
CA LEU A 194 -2.94 16.50 2.20
C LEU A 194 -2.38 16.48 0.78
N ALA A 195 -2.40 17.64 0.15
CA ALA A 195 -1.81 17.86 -1.16
C ALA A 195 -0.53 18.69 -1.03
N LEU A 196 0.37 18.51 -1.98
CA LEU A 196 1.52 19.37 -2.24
C LEU A 196 1.12 20.45 -3.23
N GLN A 197 1.63 21.66 -3.01
CA GLN A 197 1.61 22.70 -4.02
C GLN A 197 2.76 22.51 -5.00
N THR A 198 2.59 22.97 -6.23
CA THR A 198 3.65 22.97 -7.26
C THR A 198 4.93 23.68 -6.81
N SER A 199 4.80 24.69 -5.94
CA SER A 199 5.91 25.44 -5.34
C SER A 199 6.53 24.81 -4.10
N ASP A 200 5.93 23.74 -3.54
CA ASP A 200 6.52 23.06 -2.38
C ASP A 200 7.86 22.42 -2.76
N THR A 201 8.70 22.15 -1.75
CA THR A 201 10.06 21.65 -1.99
C THR A 201 10.08 20.14 -2.18
N PHE A 202 11.06 19.66 -2.94
CA PHE A 202 11.32 18.25 -3.14
C PHE A 202 11.63 17.56 -1.81
N LEU A 203 12.33 18.25 -0.90
CA LEU A 203 12.56 17.78 0.47
C LEU A 203 11.25 17.55 1.22
N THR A 204 10.31 18.50 1.16
CA THR A 204 8.98 18.37 1.79
C THR A 204 8.25 17.13 1.27
N MET A 205 8.24 16.95 -0.06
CA MET A 205 7.66 15.76 -0.71
C MET A 205 8.31 14.47 -0.21
N LEU A 206 9.65 14.40 -0.17
CA LEU A 206 10.38 13.23 0.31
C LEU A 206 10.10 12.93 1.79
N LEU A 207 9.99 13.96 2.64
CA LEU A 207 9.68 13.80 4.06
C LEU A 207 8.26 13.26 4.26
N LEU A 208 7.27 13.79 3.55
CA LEU A 208 5.89 13.31 3.61
C LEU A 208 5.78 11.84 3.17
N LEU A 209 6.45 11.47 2.08
CA LEU A 209 6.46 10.10 1.59
C LEU A 209 7.21 9.13 2.52
N SER A 210 8.34 9.54 3.10
CA SER A 210 9.21 8.67 3.89
C SER A 210 8.88 8.67 5.39
N LYS A 211 9.01 9.84 6.05
CA LYS A 211 8.89 9.99 7.51
C LYS A 211 7.44 9.92 7.96
N TYR A 212 6.54 10.58 7.24
CA TYR A 212 5.10 10.54 7.52
C TYR A 212 4.38 9.35 6.87
N ARG A 213 5.12 8.56 6.08
CA ARG A 213 4.65 7.30 5.48
C ARG A 213 3.42 7.46 4.57
N MET A 214 3.27 8.63 3.96
CA MET A 214 2.26 8.85 2.93
C MET A 214 2.64 8.00 1.71
N LYS A 215 1.70 7.24 1.15
CA LYS A 215 1.99 6.36 0.00
C LYS A 215 1.93 7.09 -1.33
N SER A 216 1.07 8.10 -1.38
CA SER A 216 0.85 8.99 -2.50
C SER A 216 0.56 10.40 -2.00
N LEU A 217 0.96 11.39 -2.80
CA LEU A 217 0.75 12.80 -2.56
C LEU A 217 0.14 13.44 -3.81
N PRO A 218 -1.12 13.89 -3.76
CA PRO A 218 -1.70 14.74 -4.78
C PRO A 218 -0.90 16.03 -4.90
N VAL A 219 -0.70 16.50 -6.11
CA VAL A 219 -0.10 17.80 -6.41
C VAL A 219 -1.18 18.69 -6.99
N VAL A 220 -1.31 19.89 -6.45
CA VAL A 220 -2.30 20.89 -6.84
C VAL A 220 -1.59 22.21 -7.15
N ASP A 221 -2.20 23.02 -8.00
CA ASP A 221 -1.75 24.40 -8.18
C ASP A 221 -2.34 25.33 -7.10
N MET A 222 -1.65 26.43 -6.83
CA MET A 222 -2.12 27.41 -5.85
C MET A 222 -3.42 28.06 -6.33
N GLY A 223 -4.51 27.90 -5.58
CA GLY A 223 -5.84 28.40 -5.99
C GLY A 223 -6.51 27.58 -7.10
N GLY A 224 -5.91 26.46 -7.50
CA GLY A 224 -6.53 25.51 -8.44
C GLY A 224 -7.72 24.77 -7.83
N ASN A 225 -8.52 24.15 -8.69
CA ASN A 225 -9.68 23.34 -8.30
C ASN A 225 -9.53 21.85 -8.64
N GLN A 226 -8.34 21.42 -9.09
CA GLN A 226 -8.08 20.07 -9.56
C GLN A 226 -6.68 19.60 -9.17
N ILE A 227 -6.51 18.28 -9.15
CA ILE A 227 -5.23 17.62 -8.93
C ILE A 227 -4.49 17.54 -10.26
N GLU A 228 -3.29 18.12 -10.32
CA GLU A 228 -2.45 18.11 -11.51
C GLU A 228 -1.66 16.80 -11.65
N ASN A 229 -1.24 16.22 -10.53
CA ASN A 229 -0.41 15.02 -10.50
C ASN A 229 -0.62 14.23 -9.20
N ILE A 230 -0.22 12.95 -9.19
CA ILE A 230 -0.13 12.16 -7.97
C ILE A 230 1.26 11.53 -7.90
N ILE A 231 2.05 11.95 -6.92
CA ILE A 231 3.40 11.44 -6.72
C ILE A 231 3.34 10.28 -5.73
N THR A 232 3.88 9.11 -6.13
CA THR A 232 3.92 7.92 -5.27
C THR A 232 5.34 7.64 -4.78
N GLN A 233 5.48 6.91 -3.67
CA GLN A 233 6.79 6.41 -3.22
C GLN A 233 7.52 5.63 -4.33
N SER A 234 6.81 4.81 -5.10
CA SER A 234 7.37 4.07 -6.23
C SER A 234 7.90 5.00 -7.33
N SER A 235 7.18 6.08 -7.64
CA SER A 235 7.61 7.07 -8.64
C SER A 235 8.94 7.71 -8.23
N VAL A 236 9.09 8.06 -6.94
CA VAL A 236 10.35 8.58 -6.41
C VAL A 236 11.47 7.55 -6.50
N VAL A 237 11.21 6.28 -6.16
CA VAL A 237 12.22 5.22 -6.29
C VAL A 237 12.65 5.01 -7.75
N HIS A 238 11.71 5.08 -8.70
CA HIS A 238 12.05 5.02 -10.13
C HIS A 238 12.90 6.20 -10.57
N MET A 239 12.58 7.42 -10.13
CA MET A 239 13.41 8.59 -10.40
C MET A 239 14.81 8.45 -9.82
N LEU A 240 14.92 8.02 -8.55
CA LEU A 240 16.21 7.77 -7.91
C LEU A 240 17.04 6.71 -8.64
N ALA A 241 16.40 5.70 -9.24
CA ALA A 241 17.10 4.69 -10.02
C ALA A 241 17.75 5.24 -11.30
N GLU A 242 17.22 6.34 -11.86
CA GLU A 242 17.82 7.03 -13.01
C GLU A 242 19.06 7.87 -12.61
N CYS A 243 19.32 8.03 -11.31
CA CYS A 243 20.45 8.82 -10.79
C CYS A 243 21.75 8.01 -10.64
N VAL A 244 21.75 6.74 -11.05
CA VAL A 244 22.94 5.87 -10.98
C VAL A 244 24.08 6.47 -11.80
N GLY A 245 25.26 6.57 -11.19
CA GLY A 245 26.46 7.19 -11.77
C GLY A 245 26.65 8.66 -11.43
N LEU A 246 25.67 9.34 -10.81
CA LEU A 246 25.81 10.71 -10.30
C LEU A 246 26.55 10.71 -8.96
N SER A 247 27.44 11.67 -8.73
CA SER A 247 28.35 11.65 -7.57
C SER A 247 27.58 11.72 -6.25
N TRP A 248 26.50 12.51 -6.19
CA TRP A 248 25.67 12.60 -4.99
C TRP A 248 24.96 11.27 -4.69
N PHE A 249 24.52 10.54 -5.73
CA PHE A 249 23.79 9.29 -5.58
C PHE A 249 24.72 8.15 -5.18
N GLU A 250 25.87 8.03 -5.86
CA GLU A 250 26.86 6.99 -5.60
C GLU A 250 27.43 7.05 -4.17
N SER A 251 27.36 8.21 -3.50
CA SER A 251 27.76 8.40 -2.09
C SER A 251 27.00 7.50 -1.10
N TRP A 252 25.81 7.01 -1.49
CA TRP A 252 25.03 6.06 -0.71
C TRP A 252 24.51 4.86 -1.53
N GLY A 253 24.29 5.01 -2.83
CA GLY A 253 23.77 3.96 -3.72
C GLY A 253 24.67 2.72 -3.83
N THR A 254 25.97 2.87 -3.60
CA THR A 254 26.96 1.77 -3.65
C THR A 254 27.16 1.03 -2.33
N LYS A 255 26.63 1.56 -1.23
CA LYS A 255 26.81 1.01 0.11
C LYS A 255 26.00 -0.26 0.30
N LYS A 256 26.51 -1.20 1.10
CA LYS A 256 25.74 -2.36 1.54
C LYS A 256 24.60 -1.93 2.46
N LEU A 257 23.53 -2.73 2.51
CA LEU A 257 22.40 -2.46 3.42
C LEU A 257 22.82 -2.31 4.89
N CYS A 258 23.84 -3.04 5.33
CA CYS A 258 24.38 -2.94 6.70
C CYS A 258 25.19 -1.65 6.95
N GLU A 259 25.64 -0.97 5.91
CA GLU A 259 26.43 0.27 5.97
C GLU A 259 25.53 1.52 5.91
N LEU A 260 24.28 1.36 5.45
CA LEU A 260 23.32 2.45 5.30
C LEU A 260 22.66 2.89 6.63
N GLY A 261 22.93 2.21 7.74
CA GLY A 261 22.31 2.52 9.03
C GLY A 261 20.79 2.33 9.04
N LEU A 262 20.23 1.59 8.08
CA LEU A 262 18.81 1.27 8.04
C LEU A 262 18.43 0.42 9.27
N PRO A 263 17.22 0.60 9.83
CA PRO A 263 16.78 -0.18 10.98
C PRO A 263 16.78 -1.69 10.67
N LEU A 264 17.69 -2.45 11.29
CA LEU A 264 17.71 -3.91 11.17
C LEU A 264 16.71 -4.54 12.15
N MET A 265 15.77 -5.30 11.62
CA MET A 265 14.79 -6.03 12.43
C MET A 265 15.42 -7.28 13.02
N LYS A 266 15.32 -7.44 14.34
CA LYS A 266 15.79 -8.67 15.00
C LYS A 266 14.87 -9.85 14.63
N PRO A 267 15.39 -11.07 14.40
CA PRO A 267 14.59 -12.20 13.93
C PRO A 267 13.36 -12.52 14.77
N TYR A 268 13.45 -12.39 16.10
CA TYR A 268 12.33 -12.64 17.02
C TYR A 268 11.21 -11.59 16.98
N ARG A 269 11.46 -10.42 16.37
CA ARG A 269 10.45 -9.37 16.15
C ARG A 269 9.78 -9.49 14.79
N LEU A 270 10.23 -10.42 13.94
CA LEU A 270 9.67 -10.64 12.62
C LEU A 270 8.31 -11.32 12.74
N VAL A 271 7.26 -10.61 12.31
CA VAL A 271 5.91 -11.15 12.17
C VAL A 271 5.90 -12.05 10.94
N LYS A 272 5.47 -13.30 11.09
CA LYS A 272 5.47 -14.31 10.03
C LYS A 272 4.21 -15.18 10.11
N VAL A 273 3.84 -15.82 9.01
CA VAL A 273 2.77 -16.81 8.94
C VAL A 273 3.31 -18.10 8.30
N ASN A 274 2.74 -19.24 8.65
CA ASN A 274 3.08 -20.52 8.02
C ASN A 274 2.13 -20.83 6.85
N GLU A 275 2.56 -21.63 5.87
CA GLU A 275 1.81 -21.94 4.64
C GLU A 275 0.44 -22.60 4.84
N ASP A 276 0.24 -23.24 5.99
CA ASP A 276 -0.96 -23.94 6.42
C ASP A 276 -1.99 -23.00 7.08
N GLN A 277 -1.59 -21.78 7.45
CA GLN A 277 -2.47 -20.83 8.12
C GLN A 277 -3.42 -20.12 7.14
N PRO A 278 -4.62 -19.69 7.58
CA PRO A 278 -5.52 -18.95 6.70
C PRO A 278 -4.95 -17.58 6.29
N VAL A 279 -5.20 -17.17 5.03
CA VAL A 279 -4.80 -15.84 4.53
C VAL A 279 -5.36 -14.70 5.38
N LEU A 280 -6.55 -14.86 5.96
CA LEU A 280 -7.15 -13.87 6.88
C LEU A 280 -6.24 -13.59 8.08
N LYS A 281 -5.51 -14.59 8.58
CA LYS A 281 -4.58 -14.45 9.70
C LYS A 281 -3.44 -13.49 9.36
N ALA A 282 -2.95 -13.50 8.13
CA ALA A 282 -1.92 -12.57 7.67
C ALA A 282 -2.41 -11.11 7.75
N PHE A 283 -3.63 -10.82 7.27
CA PHE A 283 -4.19 -9.47 7.35
C PHE A 283 -4.48 -9.01 8.78
N GLN A 284 -4.97 -9.91 9.64
CA GLN A 284 -5.12 -9.63 11.07
C GLN A 284 -3.78 -9.28 11.72
N LEU A 285 -2.72 -10.06 11.45
CA LEU A 285 -1.38 -9.79 11.97
C LEU A 285 -0.81 -8.45 11.44
N MET A 286 -1.02 -8.14 10.16
CA MET A 286 -0.64 -6.84 9.59
C MET A 286 -1.32 -5.69 10.33
N ARG A 287 -2.59 -5.84 10.70
CA ARG A 287 -3.33 -4.86 11.50
C ARG A 287 -2.76 -4.73 12.91
N GLU A 288 -2.70 -5.83 13.64
CA GLU A 288 -2.27 -5.89 15.03
C GLU A 288 -0.86 -5.35 15.23
N LYS A 289 0.05 -5.64 14.27
CA LYS A 289 1.47 -5.29 14.36
C LYS A 289 1.85 -4.05 13.56
N GLY A 290 0.90 -3.47 12.82
CA GLY A 290 1.13 -2.27 12.01
C GLY A 290 2.14 -2.48 10.88
N VAL A 291 2.20 -3.69 10.30
CA VAL A 291 3.11 -4.04 9.20
C VAL A 291 2.37 -4.14 7.87
N GLY A 292 3.02 -3.77 6.77
CA GLY A 292 2.42 -3.76 5.43
C GLY A 292 2.51 -5.09 4.67
N GLY A 293 3.22 -6.07 5.20
CA GLY A 293 3.39 -7.39 4.61
C GLY A 293 3.97 -8.38 5.61
N VAL A 294 3.73 -9.67 5.37
CA VAL A 294 4.24 -10.76 6.19
C VAL A 294 4.85 -11.84 5.30
N PRO A 295 6.07 -12.32 5.62
CA PRO A 295 6.63 -13.50 4.97
C PRO A 295 5.81 -14.74 5.32
N VAL A 296 5.62 -15.58 4.31
CA VAL A 296 5.02 -16.92 4.42
C VAL A 296 6.16 -17.92 4.54
N MET A 297 6.16 -18.68 5.63
CA MET A 297 7.14 -19.72 5.92
C MET A 297 6.62 -21.08 5.48
N ASP A 298 7.55 -22.00 5.19
CA ASP A 298 7.23 -23.42 5.05
C ASP A 298 6.59 -23.99 6.32
N THR A 299 6.00 -25.19 6.23
CA THR A 299 5.37 -25.89 7.37
C THR A 299 6.33 -26.01 8.57
N ASN A 300 7.64 -26.13 8.31
CA ASN A 300 8.66 -26.24 9.36
C ASN A 300 9.06 -24.89 9.98
N GLY A 301 8.60 -23.76 9.43
CA GLY A 301 8.89 -22.42 9.92
C GLY A 301 10.34 -21.95 9.69
N THR A 302 11.10 -22.67 8.85
CA THR A 302 12.54 -22.50 8.64
C THR A 302 12.87 -21.64 7.43
N LYS A 303 12.03 -21.69 6.39
CA LYS A 303 12.31 -21.03 5.11
C LYS A 303 11.14 -20.17 4.67
N ALA A 304 11.43 -18.92 4.28
CA ALA A 304 10.45 -18.08 3.61
C ALA A 304 10.19 -18.60 2.19
N ILE A 305 8.94 -18.93 1.89
CA ILE A 305 8.48 -19.45 0.60
C ILE A 305 7.62 -18.44 -0.17
N GLY A 306 7.17 -17.36 0.49
CA GLY A 306 6.35 -16.33 -0.12
C GLY A 306 6.20 -15.08 0.75
N ASN A 307 5.38 -14.14 0.28
CA ASN A 307 5.02 -12.92 0.98
C ASN A 307 3.54 -12.61 0.70
N ILE A 308 2.80 -12.24 1.74
CA ILE A 308 1.49 -11.61 1.59
C ILE A 308 1.66 -10.14 1.97
N SER A 309 1.23 -9.25 1.09
CA SER A 309 1.17 -7.80 1.31
C SER A 309 -0.26 -7.36 1.60
N ILE A 310 -0.43 -6.24 2.30
CA ILE A 310 -1.73 -5.60 2.46
C ILE A 310 -2.36 -5.24 1.09
N ARG A 311 -1.53 -5.04 0.06
CA ARG A 311 -1.99 -4.78 -1.31
C ARG A 311 -2.69 -5.98 -1.94
N ASP A 312 -2.37 -7.21 -1.52
CA ASP A 312 -2.93 -8.43 -2.10
C ASP A 312 -4.42 -8.60 -1.78
N VAL A 313 -4.94 -7.83 -0.80
CA VAL A 313 -6.37 -7.82 -0.49
C VAL A 313 -7.22 -7.35 -1.67
N GLN A 314 -6.66 -6.57 -2.59
CA GLN A 314 -7.35 -6.13 -3.80
C GLN A 314 -7.92 -7.31 -4.58
N TYR A 315 -7.20 -8.43 -4.59
CA TYR A 315 -7.61 -9.61 -5.34
C TYR A 315 -8.75 -10.35 -4.64
N LEU A 316 -8.78 -10.34 -3.30
CA LEU A 316 -9.86 -10.92 -2.51
C LEU A 316 -11.14 -10.11 -2.63
N LEU A 317 -11.03 -8.79 -2.79
CA LEU A 317 -12.18 -7.89 -2.98
C LEU A 317 -12.68 -7.87 -4.44
N SER A 318 -11.78 -7.91 -5.43
CA SER A 318 -12.14 -7.72 -6.85
C SER A 318 -12.53 -9.01 -7.57
N ALA A 319 -11.99 -10.16 -7.16
CA ALA A 319 -12.19 -11.43 -7.87
C ALA A 319 -12.36 -12.63 -6.94
N PRO A 320 -13.34 -12.61 -6.01
CA PRO A 320 -13.52 -13.69 -5.04
C PRO A 320 -13.75 -15.07 -5.69
N LYS A 321 -14.31 -15.11 -6.91
CA LYS A 321 -14.56 -16.35 -7.67
C LYS A 321 -13.30 -17.02 -8.23
N ILE A 322 -12.27 -16.26 -8.62
CA ILE A 322 -11.00 -16.84 -9.12
C ILE A 322 -10.28 -17.57 -7.99
N TYR A 323 -10.35 -17.03 -6.77
CA TYR A 323 -9.85 -17.69 -5.57
C TYR A 323 -10.56 -19.00 -5.25
N LYS A 324 -11.83 -19.15 -5.66
CA LYS A 324 -12.60 -20.39 -5.45
C LYS A 324 -11.98 -21.58 -6.20
N GLN A 325 -11.54 -21.37 -7.44
CA GLN A 325 -10.91 -22.42 -8.26
C GLN A 325 -9.48 -22.76 -7.80
N TYR A 326 -8.70 -21.76 -7.39
CA TYR A 326 -7.38 -22.00 -6.80
C TYR A 326 -7.46 -22.71 -5.44
N ARG A 327 -8.47 -22.39 -4.62
CA ARG A 327 -8.70 -23.03 -3.31
C ARG A 327 -9.14 -24.49 -3.43
N GLN A 328 -9.92 -24.84 -4.44
CA GLN A 328 -10.33 -26.23 -4.71
C GLN A 328 -9.16 -27.11 -5.22
N SER A 329 -8.10 -26.50 -5.75
CA SER A 329 -6.93 -27.21 -6.30
C SER A 329 -5.68 -27.14 -5.40
N GLN A 330 -5.61 -26.18 -4.47
CA GLN A 330 -4.53 -25.98 -3.49
C GLN A 330 -5.12 -25.40 -2.18
N PRO A 331 -5.30 -26.19 -1.10
CA PRO A 331 -5.86 -25.71 0.17
C PRO A 331 -4.89 -24.85 1.01
N ARG A 332 -3.68 -24.58 0.52
CA ARG A 332 -2.60 -23.84 1.22
C ARG A 332 -2.56 -22.37 0.79
N ILE A 333 -1.88 -21.53 1.58
CA ILE A 333 -1.63 -20.11 1.24
C ILE A 333 -1.04 -20.01 -0.17
N SER A 334 -1.86 -19.58 -1.13
CA SER A 334 -1.42 -19.24 -2.47
C SER A 334 -2.30 -18.12 -3.02
N LEU A 335 -1.67 -16.99 -3.33
CA LEU A 335 -2.26 -15.96 -4.18
C LEU A 335 -1.87 -16.30 -5.63
N PRO A 336 -2.75 -16.10 -6.62
CA PRO A 336 -2.40 -16.27 -8.02
C PRO A 336 -1.20 -15.38 -8.34
N ARG A 337 -0.13 -16.01 -8.85
CA ARG A 337 0.98 -15.27 -9.45
C ARG A 337 0.40 -14.47 -10.62
N SER A 338 0.59 -13.15 -10.60
CA SER A 338 0.26 -12.29 -11.74
C SER A 338 0.82 -12.87 -13.03
N GLY A 339 -0.05 -13.16 -13.99
CA GLY A 339 0.22 -13.31 -15.41
C GLY A 339 1.34 -14.27 -15.82
N THR A 340 0.95 -15.44 -16.32
CA THR A 340 1.74 -16.22 -17.27
C THR A 340 2.09 -15.36 -18.48
N ILE A 341 3.31 -14.84 -18.55
CA ILE A 341 3.95 -14.56 -19.83
C ILE A 341 4.42 -15.90 -20.37
N SER A 342 3.89 -16.24 -21.53
CA SER A 342 4.26 -17.36 -22.39
C SER A 342 5.73 -17.78 -22.26
N ARG A 343 5.97 -19.02 -21.82
CA ARG A 343 7.25 -19.70 -22.04
C ARG A 343 7.36 -19.99 -23.54
N SER A 344 7.81 -19.01 -24.32
CA SER A 344 8.41 -19.31 -25.63
C SER A 344 9.75 -20.00 -25.38
N SER A 345 9.84 -21.23 -25.85
CA SER A 345 11.01 -22.11 -25.87
C SER A 345 12.33 -21.40 -26.18
N THR A 346 13.20 -21.24 -25.18
CA THR A 346 14.63 -20.97 -25.41
C THR A 346 15.41 -22.26 -25.22
N LYS A 347 15.76 -22.85 -26.36
CA LYS A 347 16.59 -24.03 -26.54
C LYS A 347 17.94 -23.78 -25.86
N ARG A 348 18.29 -24.60 -24.86
CA ARG A 348 19.64 -24.67 -24.28
C ARG A 348 20.67 -24.82 -25.40
N ARG A 349 21.57 -23.84 -25.58
CA ARG A 349 22.88 -24.07 -26.18
C ARG A 349 23.91 -24.12 -25.07
N ARG A 350 24.58 -25.28 -24.98
CA ARG A 350 25.76 -25.52 -24.16
C ARG A 350 26.86 -24.56 -24.59
N CYS A 351 27.50 -23.88 -23.65
CA CYS A 351 28.81 -23.28 -23.90
C CYS A 351 29.83 -24.30 -23.42
N CYS A 352 30.62 -24.83 -24.37
CA CYS A 352 31.79 -25.63 -24.09
C CYS A 352 32.89 -24.73 -23.52
N THR A 353 33.59 -25.27 -22.54
CA THR A 353 34.95 -24.92 -22.13
C THR A 353 35.92 -24.96 -23.30
N THR A 354 36.70 -23.89 -23.44
CA THR A 354 38.16 -23.89 -23.67
C THR A 354 38.70 -22.55 -23.24
#